data_AF-A0A371GVU8-F1
#
_entry.id   AF-A0A371GVU8-F1
#
_cell.length_a   1.000
_cell.length_b   1.000
_cell.length_c   1.000
_cell.angle_alpha   90.00
_cell.angle_beta   90.00
_cell.angle_gamma   90.00
#
_symmetry.space_group_name_H-M   'P 1'
#
loop_
_entity.id
_entity.type
_entity.pdbx_description
1 polymer ?
#
loop_
_entity_poly.entity_id
_entity_poly.type
_entity_poly.pdbx_seq_one_letter_code
_entity_poly.pdbx_strand_id
1 'polypeptide(L)'
;IKKLDPTSKRVSTIAGTGKAGFRDGTAVKAQLSEPSGIVEGNKGRLFIADTNNSLIRYLDLNTDETELRTLELKGIQPPKPKSRSFKRLRRRPSADTMAIAVNAISSNEGNLSIKISLPNEYHFSKEARSRFSVYIEPEDAVNIDPLDGFLSPEGSATLHFKKSSNSASMGRINCKVYYCKEDEVCLYQSLLFEVPFREGVSNPANADVTLAHLVKPKTSTSNLLQSVAP
;
A
#
# COMPACT_ATOMS: atom_id res chain seq x y z
N ILE A 1 25.14 13.29 -14.87
CA ILE A 1 26.20 13.61 -13.89
C ILE A 1 27.06 14.75 -14.45
N LYS A 2 27.29 15.79 -13.65
CA LYS A 2 28.06 16.98 -14.05
C LYS A 2 29.33 17.11 -13.21
N LYS A 3 30.38 17.66 -13.81
CA LYS A 3 31.62 18.07 -13.14
C LYS A 3 31.68 19.60 -13.16
N LEU A 4 31.97 20.20 -12.02
CA LEU A 4 32.25 21.63 -11.88
C LEU A 4 33.73 21.79 -11.55
N ASP A 5 34.43 22.61 -12.33
CA ASP A 5 35.73 23.14 -11.95
C ASP A 5 35.52 24.49 -11.25
N PRO A 6 35.83 24.62 -9.95
CA PRO A 6 35.60 25.85 -9.20
C PRO A 6 36.55 26.98 -9.59
N THR A 7 37.76 26.67 -10.08
CA THR A 7 38.76 27.67 -10.47
C THR A 7 38.34 28.35 -11.77
N SER A 8 38.00 27.56 -12.79
CA SER A 8 37.54 28.08 -14.09
C SER A 8 36.04 28.39 -14.13
N LYS A 9 35.28 27.98 -13.11
CA LYS A 9 33.81 28.05 -13.03
C LYS A 9 33.11 27.34 -14.20
N ARG A 10 33.77 26.34 -14.81
CA ARG A 10 33.22 25.59 -15.94
C ARG A 10 32.48 24.35 -15.46
N VAL A 11 31.30 24.13 -16.04
CA VAL A 11 30.50 22.90 -15.84
C VAL A 11 30.53 22.07 -17.11
N SER A 12 30.81 20.78 -16.97
CA SER A 12 30.73 19.80 -18.07
C SER A 12 29.86 18.60 -17.67
N THR A 13 29.29 17.93 -18.67
CA THR A 13 28.60 16.65 -18.45
C THR A 13 29.61 15.52 -18.63
N ILE A 14 29.78 14.69 -17.60
CA ILE A 14 30.71 13.56 -17.62
C ILE A 14 30.02 12.21 -17.81
N ALA A 15 28.71 12.13 -17.51
CA ALA A 15 27.90 10.95 -17.76
C ALA A 15 26.43 11.31 -17.94
N GLY A 16 25.73 10.54 -18.78
CA GLY A 16 24.30 10.66 -19.04
C GLY A 16 23.97 11.42 -20.33
N THR A 17 22.96 10.93 -21.05
CA THR A 17 22.39 11.59 -22.25
C THR A 17 21.38 12.69 -21.92
N GLY A 18 20.90 12.76 -20.67
CA GLY A 18 19.80 13.65 -20.25
C GLY A 18 18.40 13.05 -20.41
N LYS A 19 18.25 11.95 -21.15
CA LYS A 19 16.99 11.18 -21.21
C LYS A 19 16.92 10.18 -20.05
N ALA A 20 15.83 10.22 -19.28
CA ALA A 20 15.56 9.24 -18.24
C ALA A 20 15.46 7.83 -18.82
N GLY A 21 16.12 6.87 -18.18
CA GLY A 21 16.12 5.47 -18.61
C GLY A 21 17.30 4.70 -18.02
N PHE A 22 17.48 3.47 -18.51
CA PHE A 22 18.57 2.58 -18.11
C PHE A 22 19.38 2.13 -19.33
N ARG A 23 20.67 2.46 -19.33
CA ARG A 23 21.65 2.00 -20.34
C ARG A 23 23.05 2.14 -19.77
N ASP A 24 23.83 1.06 -19.81
CA ASP A 24 25.28 1.06 -19.54
C ASP A 24 26.09 1.39 -20.82
N GLY A 25 27.39 1.64 -20.66
CA GLY A 25 28.35 1.86 -21.75
C GLY A 25 29.16 3.14 -21.58
N THR A 26 29.66 3.72 -22.68
CA THR A 26 30.39 5.00 -22.65
C THR A 26 29.59 6.03 -21.86
N ALA A 27 30.24 6.72 -20.91
CA ALA A 27 29.54 7.49 -19.89
C ALA A 27 28.58 8.53 -20.47
N VAL A 28 28.95 9.21 -21.55
CA VAL A 28 28.10 10.21 -22.24
C VAL A 28 26.91 9.62 -23.00
N LYS A 29 26.94 8.32 -23.34
CA LYS A 29 25.84 7.59 -24.02
C LYS A 29 24.97 6.79 -23.05
N ALA A 30 25.41 6.63 -21.80
CA ALA A 30 24.67 5.93 -20.78
C ALA A 30 23.41 6.70 -20.35
N GLN A 31 22.43 5.99 -19.79
CA GLN A 31 21.19 6.57 -19.26
C GLN A 31 21.07 6.29 -17.76
N LEU A 32 20.56 7.29 -17.06
CA LEU A 32 20.25 7.31 -15.63
C LEU A 32 18.81 7.81 -15.46
N SER A 33 18.19 7.55 -14.32
CA SER A 33 16.84 7.99 -13.97
C SER A 33 16.81 8.52 -12.53
N GLU A 34 16.69 9.84 -12.38
CA GLU A 34 16.71 10.57 -11.10
C GLU A 34 17.81 10.10 -10.12
N PRO A 35 19.10 10.19 -10.51
CA PRO A 35 20.17 9.85 -9.58
C PRO A 35 20.19 10.85 -8.42
N SER A 36 20.03 10.35 -7.19
CA SER A 36 19.85 11.18 -5.99
C SER A 36 21.12 11.40 -5.17
N GLY A 37 22.15 10.57 -5.38
CA GLY A 37 23.38 10.61 -4.61
C GLY A 37 24.59 10.19 -5.42
N ILE A 38 25.75 10.73 -5.06
CA ILE A 38 27.05 10.38 -5.62
C ILE A 38 28.11 10.43 -4.53
N VAL A 39 29.06 9.49 -4.56
CA VAL A 39 30.19 9.45 -3.62
C VAL A 39 31.45 9.00 -4.35
N GLU A 40 32.59 9.54 -3.96
CA GLU A 40 33.89 9.06 -4.39
C GLU A 40 34.32 7.85 -3.54
N GLY A 41 34.75 6.79 -4.20
CA GLY A 41 35.41 5.65 -3.60
C GLY A 41 36.90 5.61 -3.94
N ASN A 42 37.52 4.45 -3.71
CA ASN A 42 38.95 4.30 -3.93
C ASN A 42 39.32 4.40 -5.42
N LYS A 43 40.52 4.93 -5.70
CA LYS A 43 41.12 4.98 -7.04
C LYS A 43 40.26 5.74 -8.06
N GLY A 44 39.70 6.90 -7.68
CA GLY A 44 38.96 7.77 -8.61
C GLY A 44 37.64 7.21 -9.12
N ARG A 45 37.09 6.18 -8.44
CA ARG A 45 35.78 5.63 -8.79
C ARG A 45 34.68 6.44 -8.15
N LEU A 46 33.71 6.90 -8.92
CA LEU A 46 32.48 7.48 -8.39
C LEU A 46 31.38 6.43 -8.37
N PHE A 47 30.66 6.32 -7.26
CA PHE A 47 29.45 5.52 -7.13
C PHE A 47 28.23 6.43 -7.11
N ILE A 48 27.18 6.04 -7.82
CA ILE A 48 25.96 6.83 -8.03
C ILE A 48 24.75 5.99 -7.62
N ALA A 49 23.88 6.57 -6.81
CA ALA A 49 22.57 6.01 -6.51
C ALA A 49 21.58 6.42 -7.61
N ASP A 50 21.26 5.50 -8.52
CA ASP A 50 20.36 5.69 -9.66
C ASP A 50 18.92 5.31 -9.25
N THR A 51 18.28 6.21 -8.50
CA THR A 51 17.15 5.89 -7.62
C THR A 51 15.94 5.33 -8.35
N ASN A 52 15.50 5.94 -9.45
CA ASN A 52 14.31 5.45 -10.15
C ASN A 52 14.58 4.16 -10.95
N ASN A 53 15.84 3.85 -11.20
CA ASN A 53 16.22 2.56 -11.75
C ASN A 53 16.44 1.50 -10.66
N SER A 54 16.45 1.88 -9.37
CA SER A 54 16.80 0.99 -8.24
C SER A 54 18.18 0.33 -8.38
N LEU A 55 19.17 1.06 -8.91
CA LEU A 55 20.51 0.56 -9.18
C LEU A 55 21.61 1.39 -8.48
N ILE A 56 22.74 0.73 -8.20
CA ILE A 56 24.01 1.41 -7.92
C ILE A 56 24.83 1.39 -9.20
N ARG A 57 25.23 2.57 -9.68
CA ARG A 57 26.06 2.74 -10.87
C ARG A 57 27.45 3.19 -10.45
N TYR A 58 28.46 2.94 -11.27
CA TYR A 58 29.79 3.47 -11.03
C TYR A 58 30.47 3.92 -12.32
N LEU A 59 31.38 4.88 -12.19
CA LEU A 59 32.32 5.30 -13.23
C LEU A 59 33.74 5.38 -12.68
N ASP A 60 34.73 5.11 -13.52
CA ASP A 60 36.14 5.28 -13.20
C ASP A 60 36.67 6.54 -13.88
N LEU A 61 37.12 7.53 -13.11
CA LEU A 61 37.62 8.80 -13.65
C LEU A 61 39.09 8.73 -14.08
N ASN A 62 39.79 7.63 -13.81
CA ASN A 62 41.21 7.47 -14.13
C ASN A 62 41.46 6.82 -15.49
N THR A 63 40.40 6.48 -16.24
CA THR A 63 40.50 5.90 -17.58
C THR A 63 40.21 6.95 -18.64
N ASP A 64 40.95 6.90 -19.76
CA ASP A 64 40.73 7.79 -20.91
C ASP A 64 39.33 7.62 -21.50
N GLU A 65 38.82 6.38 -21.49
CA GLU A 65 37.44 6.06 -21.84
C GLU A 65 36.63 5.81 -20.57
N THR A 66 35.90 6.83 -20.12
CA THR A 66 35.01 6.70 -18.97
C THR A 66 33.75 5.94 -19.38
N GLU A 67 33.48 4.83 -18.73
CA GLU A 67 32.24 4.07 -18.86
C GLU A 67 31.38 4.18 -17.60
N LEU A 68 30.06 4.25 -17.78
CA LEU A 68 29.10 4.11 -16.71
C LEU A 68 28.59 2.66 -16.71
N ARG A 69 28.81 1.97 -15.60
CA ARG A 69 28.44 0.55 -15.44
C ARG A 69 27.57 0.35 -14.20
N THR A 70 26.76 -0.70 -14.25
CA THR A 70 26.00 -1.15 -13.09
C THR A 70 26.90 -1.96 -12.15
N LEU A 71 26.83 -1.68 -10.84
CA LEU A 71 27.55 -2.46 -9.84
C LEU A 71 26.80 -3.76 -9.57
N GLU A 72 27.39 -4.89 -9.96
CA GLU A 72 26.88 -6.21 -9.59
C GLU A 72 27.19 -6.51 -8.13
N LEU A 73 26.14 -6.65 -7.32
CA LEU A 73 26.26 -7.03 -5.92
C LEU A 73 26.02 -8.53 -5.76
N LYS A 74 27.04 -9.28 -5.33
CA LYS A 74 26.95 -10.72 -5.07
C LYS A 74 26.72 -10.98 -3.59
N GLY A 75 25.94 -12.00 -3.26
CA GLY A 75 25.72 -12.45 -1.87
C GLY A 75 24.75 -11.60 -1.05
N ILE A 76 24.00 -10.69 -1.67
CA ILE A 76 22.95 -9.94 -0.97
C ILE A 76 21.68 -10.80 -0.94
N GLN A 77 21.30 -11.25 0.25
CA GLN A 77 19.99 -11.85 0.48
C GLN A 77 18.97 -10.74 0.79
N PRO A 78 17.80 -10.71 0.14
CA PRO A 78 16.71 -9.83 0.54
C PRO A 78 16.40 -10.05 2.03
N PRO A 79 16.13 -8.97 2.79
CA PRO A 79 15.73 -9.13 4.18
C PRO A 79 14.50 -10.05 4.25
N LYS A 80 14.55 -11.04 5.13
CA LYS A 80 13.37 -11.89 5.40
C LYS A 80 12.21 -10.95 5.75
N PRO A 81 11.04 -11.07 5.10
CA PRO A 81 9.90 -10.25 5.47
C PRO A 81 9.67 -10.43 6.97
N LYS A 82 9.73 -9.34 7.73
CA LYS A 82 9.43 -9.38 9.16
C LYS A 82 8.05 -10.00 9.29
N SER A 83 7.90 -11.04 10.12
CA SER A 83 6.57 -11.51 10.48
C SER A 83 5.78 -10.28 10.92
N ARG A 84 4.56 -10.16 10.40
CA ARG A 84 3.69 -9.02 10.66
C ARG A 84 3.23 -9.04 12.12
N SER A 85 4.13 -8.97 13.10
CA SER A 85 3.78 -8.62 14.47
C SER A 85 3.43 -7.12 14.43
N PHE A 86 2.18 -6.82 14.05
CA PHE A 86 1.61 -5.49 14.07
C PHE A 86 1.46 -5.09 15.53
N LYS A 87 2.56 -4.87 16.27
CA LYS A 87 2.55 -4.49 17.69
C LYS A 87 1.80 -3.17 17.85
N ARG A 88 0.50 -3.29 18.16
CA ARG A 88 -0.35 -2.49 19.05
C ARG A 88 -0.52 -0.98 18.78
N LEU A 89 0.39 -0.30 18.08
CA LEU A 89 0.45 1.17 17.99
C LEU A 89 -0.24 1.79 16.75
N ARG A 90 -0.64 1.00 15.74
CA ARG A 90 -1.44 1.49 14.59
C ARG A 90 -2.92 1.10 14.63
N ARG A 91 -3.40 0.57 15.75
CA ARG A 91 -4.64 -0.22 15.79
C ARG A 91 -5.91 0.55 16.15
N ARG A 92 -5.85 1.88 16.24
CA ARG A 92 -7.08 2.68 16.35
C ARG A 92 -7.65 2.88 14.94
N PRO A 93 -8.96 2.62 14.73
CA PRO A 93 -9.65 3.10 13.56
C PRO A 93 -9.39 4.60 13.39
N SER A 94 -9.40 5.09 12.15
CA SER A 94 -9.34 6.52 11.91
C SER A 94 -10.57 7.19 12.57
N ALA A 95 -10.46 8.45 12.95
CA ALA A 95 -11.56 9.17 13.60
C ALA A 95 -12.86 9.18 12.75
N ASP A 96 -12.72 9.03 11.43
CA ASP A 96 -13.80 8.97 10.46
C ASP A 96 -14.18 7.53 10.03
N THR A 97 -13.62 6.51 10.65
CA THR A 97 -14.00 5.11 10.40
C THR A 97 -15.39 4.84 10.98
N MET A 98 -16.30 4.37 10.14
CA MET A 98 -17.63 3.95 10.57
C MET A 98 -17.63 2.46 10.95
N ALA A 99 -17.96 2.18 12.21
CA ALA A 99 -18.13 0.82 12.71
C ALA A 99 -19.50 0.24 12.32
N ILE A 100 -19.51 -1.03 11.95
CA ILE A 100 -20.69 -1.80 11.54
C ILE A 100 -20.70 -3.07 12.38
N ALA A 101 -21.66 -3.18 13.29
CA ALA A 101 -21.84 -4.37 14.10
C ALA A 101 -22.48 -5.49 13.26
N VAL A 102 -21.89 -6.68 13.33
CA VAL A 102 -22.39 -7.88 12.65
C VAL A 102 -22.95 -8.84 13.69
N ASN A 103 -23.98 -9.59 13.32
CA ASN A 103 -24.52 -10.64 14.18
C ASN A 103 -23.44 -11.69 14.50
N ALA A 104 -23.46 -12.18 15.74
CA ALA A 104 -22.45 -13.11 16.20
C ALA A 104 -22.51 -14.47 15.47
N ILE A 105 -21.36 -14.94 15.02
CA ILE A 105 -21.17 -16.19 14.28
C ILE A 105 -20.96 -17.34 15.27
N SER A 106 -21.69 -18.44 15.07
CA SER A 106 -21.60 -19.64 15.93
C SER A 106 -21.00 -20.86 15.22
N SER A 107 -20.82 -20.81 13.90
CA SER A 107 -20.20 -21.89 13.12
C SER A 107 -18.68 -21.91 13.30
N ASN A 108 -18.08 -23.10 13.16
CA ASN A 108 -16.63 -23.27 13.20
C ASN A 108 -15.93 -22.84 11.93
N GLU A 109 -16.63 -22.95 10.81
CA GLU A 109 -16.06 -22.73 9.50
C GLU A 109 -17.13 -22.11 8.60
N GLY A 110 -16.68 -21.35 7.61
CA GLY A 110 -17.60 -20.69 6.70
C GLY A 110 -16.95 -19.58 5.90
N ASN A 111 -17.80 -18.82 5.22
CA ASN A 111 -17.40 -17.70 4.40
C ASN A 111 -17.94 -16.39 4.97
N LEU A 112 -17.10 -15.36 4.92
CA LEU A 112 -17.47 -13.97 5.12
C LEU A 112 -17.49 -13.30 3.74
N SER A 113 -18.68 -12.93 3.28
CA SER A 113 -18.91 -12.32 1.98
C SER A 113 -19.09 -10.81 2.13
N ILE A 114 -18.03 -10.03 1.91
CA ILE A 114 -18.08 -8.56 1.88
C ILE A 114 -18.87 -8.12 0.66
N LYS A 115 -19.90 -7.28 0.87
CA LYS A 115 -20.70 -6.67 -0.20
C LYS A 115 -20.90 -5.18 0.08
N ILE A 116 -20.06 -4.36 -0.50
CA ILE A 116 -20.17 -2.90 -0.39
C ILE A 116 -20.83 -2.38 -1.66
N SER A 117 -21.92 -1.65 -1.49
CA SER A 117 -22.67 -1.03 -2.58
C SER A 117 -22.50 0.49 -2.55
N LEU A 118 -22.61 1.11 -3.71
CA LEU A 118 -22.58 2.55 -3.88
C LEU A 118 -23.99 3.05 -4.25
N PRO A 119 -24.36 4.30 -3.91
CA PRO A 119 -25.58 4.90 -4.41
C PRO A 119 -25.57 5.03 -5.94
N ASN A 120 -26.75 5.25 -6.51
CA ASN A 120 -26.88 5.64 -7.91
C ASN A 120 -25.98 6.86 -8.21
N GLU A 121 -25.42 6.93 -9.41
CA GLU A 121 -24.44 7.93 -9.87
C GLU A 121 -22.99 7.75 -9.42
N TYR A 122 -22.71 6.82 -8.49
CA TYR A 122 -21.34 6.56 -8.03
C TYR A 122 -20.81 5.22 -8.54
N HIS A 123 -19.52 5.18 -8.86
CA HIS A 123 -18.77 3.98 -9.21
C HIS A 123 -17.49 3.85 -8.38
N PHE A 124 -16.93 2.65 -8.27
CA PHE A 124 -15.65 2.45 -7.60
C PHE A 124 -14.51 3.07 -8.44
N SER A 125 -13.52 3.67 -7.77
CA SER A 125 -12.37 4.27 -8.45
C SER A 125 -11.54 3.21 -9.20
N LYS A 126 -11.11 3.53 -10.43
CA LYS A 126 -10.24 2.68 -11.24
C LYS A 126 -8.77 2.91 -10.89
N GLU A 127 -8.43 4.12 -10.45
CA GLU A 127 -7.09 4.59 -10.12
C GLU A 127 -6.68 4.14 -8.71
N ALA A 128 -7.60 4.23 -7.75
CA ALA A 128 -7.40 3.86 -6.36
C ALA A 128 -8.28 2.66 -5.98
N ARG A 129 -7.71 1.45 -6.05
CA ARG A 129 -8.45 0.22 -5.74
C ARG A 129 -8.85 0.16 -4.26
N SER A 130 -10.15 -0.05 -4.03
CA SER A 130 -10.69 -0.31 -2.70
C SER A 130 -10.10 -1.60 -2.13
N ARG A 131 -9.77 -1.61 -0.83
CA ARG A 131 -9.05 -2.70 -0.19
C ARG A 131 -9.62 -3.05 1.17
N PHE A 132 -9.42 -4.29 1.60
CA PHE A 132 -9.74 -4.74 2.94
C PHE A 132 -8.52 -5.29 3.67
N SER A 133 -8.61 -5.31 5.00
CA SER A 133 -7.66 -5.97 5.88
C SER A 133 -8.38 -6.49 7.12
N VAL A 134 -8.02 -7.68 7.55
CA VAL A 134 -8.64 -8.39 8.67
C VAL A 134 -7.71 -8.37 9.87
N TYR A 135 -8.31 -8.24 11.04
CA TYR A 135 -7.67 -8.41 12.33
C TYR A 135 -8.53 -9.29 13.22
N ILE A 136 -7.91 -10.14 14.03
CA ILE A 136 -8.61 -11.04 14.96
C ILE A 136 -8.08 -10.80 16.37
N GLU A 137 -8.98 -10.82 17.35
CA GLU A 137 -8.66 -10.71 18.77
C GLU A 137 -9.42 -11.78 19.58
N PRO A 138 -8.74 -12.63 20.38
CA PRO A 138 -7.27 -12.72 20.50
C PRO A 138 -6.60 -13.19 19.21
N GLU A 139 -5.29 -12.93 19.10
CA GLU A 139 -4.49 -13.39 17.97
C GLU A 139 -4.59 -14.92 17.87
N ASP A 140 -4.63 -15.46 16.64
CA ASP A 140 -4.78 -16.89 16.33
C ASP A 140 -6.11 -17.56 16.73
N ALA A 141 -7.10 -16.83 17.29
CA ALA A 141 -8.40 -17.42 17.67
C ALA A 141 -9.22 -17.93 16.48
N VAL A 142 -9.07 -17.27 15.32
CA VAL A 142 -9.74 -17.60 14.06
C VAL A 142 -8.76 -17.42 12.93
N ASN A 143 -8.57 -18.45 12.12
CA ASN A 143 -7.83 -18.38 10.87
C ASN A 143 -8.75 -17.79 9.80
N ILE A 144 -8.38 -16.65 9.22
CA ILE A 144 -9.12 -16.02 8.13
C ILE A 144 -8.19 -15.88 6.93
N ASP A 145 -8.63 -16.34 5.76
CA ASP A 145 -7.89 -16.25 4.51
C ASP A 145 -8.78 -15.69 3.39
N PRO A 146 -8.34 -14.63 2.67
CA PRO A 146 -7.09 -13.88 2.87
C PRO A 146 -7.19 -12.85 4.01
N LEU A 147 -6.07 -12.56 4.69
CA LEU A 147 -6.01 -11.52 5.74
C LEU A 147 -6.03 -10.09 5.19
N ASP A 148 -5.69 -9.89 3.92
CA ASP A 148 -5.83 -8.63 3.21
C ASP A 148 -6.09 -8.87 1.72
N GLY A 149 -6.60 -7.86 1.04
CA GLY A 149 -6.89 -7.97 -0.38
C GLY A 149 -7.57 -6.74 -0.94
N PHE A 150 -7.95 -6.84 -2.22
CA PHE A 150 -8.71 -5.81 -2.91
C PHE A 150 -10.17 -6.25 -3.02
N LEU A 151 -11.07 -5.28 -2.99
CA LEU A 151 -12.44 -5.52 -3.41
C LEU A 151 -12.49 -5.67 -4.93
N SER A 152 -13.45 -6.44 -5.43
CA SER A 152 -13.79 -6.51 -6.85
C SER A 152 -14.28 -5.14 -7.35
N PRO A 153 -14.34 -4.92 -8.68
CA PRO A 153 -14.93 -3.71 -9.25
C PRO A 153 -16.39 -3.44 -8.80
N GLU A 154 -17.09 -4.49 -8.36
CA GLU A 154 -18.47 -4.44 -7.84
C GLU A 154 -18.51 -4.28 -6.30
N GLY A 155 -17.37 -4.08 -5.65
CA GLY A 155 -17.29 -3.85 -4.20
C GLY A 155 -17.38 -5.11 -3.36
N SER A 156 -17.05 -6.28 -3.92
CA SER A 156 -17.18 -7.57 -3.23
C SER A 156 -15.84 -8.25 -2.93
N ALA A 157 -15.81 -9.05 -1.87
CA ALA A 157 -14.72 -9.98 -1.58
C ALA A 157 -15.22 -11.12 -0.69
N THR A 158 -14.66 -12.31 -0.85
CA THR A 158 -14.99 -13.47 -0.01
C THR A 158 -13.76 -13.89 0.76
N LEU A 159 -13.95 -14.12 2.06
CA LEU A 159 -12.93 -14.61 2.97
C LEU A 159 -13.43 -15.90 3.58
N HIS A 160 -12.55 -16.88 3.68
CA HIS A 160 -12.84 -18.11 4.39
C HIS A 160 -12.36 -17.97 5.84
N PHE A 161 -13.18 -18.39 6.80
CA PHE A 161 -12.80 -18.41 8.20
C PHE A 161 -12.90 -19.81 8.77
N LYS A 162 -11.98 -20.13 9.68
CA LYS A 162 -11.99 -21.34 10.49
C LYS A 162 -11.58 -21.01 11.92
N LYS A 163 -12.45 -21.26 12.88
CA LYS A 163 -12.17 -21.09 14.31
C LYS A 163 -11.05 -22.04 14.72
N SER A 164 -10.01 -21.51 15.33
CA SER A 164 -8.91 -22.27 15.95
C SER A 164 -9.16 -22.52 17.43
N SER A 165 -9.98 -21.66 18.05
CA SER A 165 -10.37 -21.73 19.46
C SER A 165 -11.89 -21.65 19.61
N ASN A 166 -12.41 -22.27 20.68
CA ASN A 166 -13.81 -22.15 21.08
C ASN A 166 -14.08 -20.94 21.98
N SER A 167 -13.05 -20.18 22.37
CA SER A 167 -13.21 -18.95 23.14
C SER A 167 -13.90 -17.85 22.33
N ALA A 168 -14.61 -16.95 23.01
CA ALA A 168 -15.12 -15.74 22.38
C ALA A 168 -13.97 -14.97 21.69
N SER A 169 -14.22 -14.51 20.47
CA SER A 169 -13.26 -13.73 19.69
C SER A 169 -13.94 -12.70 18.80
N MET A 170 -13.20 -11.71 18.35
CA MET A 170 -13.68 -10.60 17.52
C MET A 170 -12.84 -10.49 16.25
N GLY A 171 -13.48 -10.73 15.11
CA GLY A 171 -12.97 -10.34 13.81
C GLY A 171 -13.26 -8.87 13.53
N ARG A 172 -12.26 -8.14 13.05
CA ARG A 172 -12.36 -6.73 12.67
C ARG A 172 -11.89 -6.59 11.23
N ILE A 173 -12.82 -6.31 10.32
CA ILE A 173 -12.53 -6.19 8.90
C ILE A 173 -12.61 -4.72 8.52
N ASN A 174 -11.45 -4.11 8.29
CA ASN A 174 -11.35 -2.73 7.85
C ASN A 174 -11.40 -2.68 6.32
N CYS A 175 -12.36 -1.94 5.77
CA CYS A 175 -12.46 -1.68 4.35
C CYS A 175 -12.19 -0.19 4.08
N LYS A 176 -11.23 0.09 3.19
CA LYS A 176 -11.03 1.42 2.61
C LYS A 176 -11.67 1.44 1.24
N VAL A 177 -12.73 2.23 1.12
CA VAL A 177 -13.56 2.31 -0.08
C VAL A 177 -13.27 3.63 -0.79
N TYR A 178 -12.86 3.55 -2.04
CA TYR A 178 -12.67 4.69 -2.93
C TYR A 178 -13.71 4.65 -4.04
N TYR A 179 -14.42 5.75 -4.22
CA TYR A 179 -15.55 5.84 -5.13
C TYR A 179 -15.66 7.25 -5.69
N CYS A 180 -16.17 7.37 -6.91
CA CYS A 180 -16.23 8.63 -7.66
C CYS A 180 -17.62 8.75 -8.29
N LYS A 181 -18.06 9.97 -8.49
CA LYS A 181 -19.12 10.29 -9.43
C LYS A 181 -18.45 10.70 -10.75
N GLU A 182 -19.12 10.46 -11.87
CA GLU A 182 -18.57 10.80 -13.20
C GLU A 182 -18.11 12.26 -13.23
N ASP A 183 -16.91 12.50 -13.75
CA ASP A 183 -16.26 13.82 -13.83
C ASP A 183 -16.08 14.58 -12.50
N GLU A 184 -16.25 13.93 -11.34
CA GLU A 184 -16.03 14.50 -10.01
C GLU A 184 -14.81 13.91 -9.31
N VAL A 185 -14.34 14.61 -8.28
CA VAL A 185 -13.24 14.14 -7.44
C VAL A 185 -13.66 12.88 -6.67
N CYS A 186 -12.83 11.84 -6.75
CA CYS A 186 -13.05 10.62 -6.00
C CYS A 186 -13.00 10.86 -4.48
N LEU A 187 -13.96 10.29 -3.78
CA LEU A 187 -14.09 10.31 -2.33
C LEU A 187 -13.59 9.01 -1.71
N TYR A 188 -13.40 9.04 -0.39
CA TYR A 188 -13.01 7.87 0.38
C TYR A 188 -13.91 7.70 1.61
N GLN A 189 -14.18 6.44 1.97
CA GLN A 189 -14.87 6.07 3.19
C GLN A 189 -14.15 4.90 3.86
N SER A 190 -13.89 5.00 5.16
CA SER A 190 -13.37 3.89 5.97
C SER A 190 -14.52 3.21 6.71
N LEU A 191 -14.61 1.89 6.56
CA LEU A 191 -15.59 1.04 7.21
C LEU A 191 -14.87 0.00 8.08
N LEU A 192 -15.49 -0.36 9.20
CA LEU A 192 -15.00 -1.42 10.09
C LEU A 192 -16.16 -2.36 10.43
N PHE A 193 -16.15 -3.57 9.87
CA PHE A 193 -17.07 -4.61 10.30
C PHE A 193 -16.53 -5.29 11.55
N GLU A 194 -17.33 -5.30 12.62
CA GLU A 194 -17.05 -6.03 13.85
C GLU A 194 -17.85 -7.34 13.83
N VAL A 195 -17.13 -8.44 13.72
CA VAL A 195 -17.64 -9.81 13.52
C VAL A 195 -17.36 -10.62 14.80
N PRO A 196 -18.30 -10.67 15.75
CA PRO A 196 -18.13 -11.47 16.95
C PRO A 196 -18.29 -12.97 16.63
N PHE A 197 -17.38 -13.79 17.15
CA PHE A 197 -17.47 -15.25 17.13
C PHE A 197 -17.84 -15.74 18.53
N ARG A 198 -18.98 -16.45 18.63
CA ARG A 198 -19.50 -16.94 19.92
C ARG A 198 -18.63 -18.04 20.51
N GLU A 199 -18.63 -18.07 21.83
CA GLU A 199 -18.16 -19.19 22.63
C GLU A 199 -19.20 -20.33 22.66
N GLY A 200 -18.74 -21.59 22.72
CA GLY A 200 -19.60 -22.76 22.89
C GLY A 200 -19.52 -23.81 21.77
N VAL A 201 -20.38 -24.85 21.87
CA VAL A 201 -20.40 -25.99 20.96
C VAL A 201 -20.75 -25.51 19.55
N SER A 202 -19.79 -25.67 18.67
CA SER A 202 -19.86 -25.30 17.28
C SER A 202 -20.92 -26.06 16.51
N ASN A 203 -21.73 -25.34 15.74
CA ASN A 203 -22.58 -25.99 14.75
C ASN A 203 -21.68 -26.47 13.58
N PRO A 204 -21.70 -27.75 13.17
CA PRO A 204 -20.89 -28.26 12.06
C PRO A 204 -21.33 -27.73 10.69
N ALA A 205 -22.45 -27.01 10.61
CA ALA A 205 -22.90 -26.36 9.39
C ALA A 205 -22.02 -25.15 9.03
N ASN A 206 -21.50 -25.14 7.80
CA ASN A 206 -20.80 -24.00 7.22
C ASN A 206 -21.72 -22.76 7.24
N ALA A 207 -21.24 -21.65 7.81
CA ALA A 207 -21.95 -20.39 7.73
C ALA A 207 -21.55 -19.61 6.48
N ASP A 208 -22.50 -18.99 5.80
CA ASP A 208 -22.23 -17.94 4.81
C ASP A 208 -22.79 -16.63 5.36
N VAL A 209 -21.89 -15.73 5.77
CA VAL A 209 -22.23 -14.48 6.44
C VAL A 209 -21.95 -13.33 5.49
N THR A 210 -23.00 -12.62 5.08
CA THR A 210 -22.86 -11.44 4.23
C THR A 210 -22.61 -10.18 5.06
N LEU A 211 -21.50 -9.52 4.80
CA LEU A 211 -21.09 -8.24 5.39
C LEU A 211 -21.47 -7.11 4.45
N ALA A 212 -22.72 -6.68 4.50
CA ALA A 212 -23.28 -5.71 3.56
C ALA A 212 -23.20 -4.27 4.08
N HIS A 213 -22.88 -3.32 3.20
CA HIS A 213 -22.97 -1.90 3.50
C HIS A 213 -23.22 -1.05 2.26
N LEU A 214 -24.16 -0.10 2.34
CA LEU A 214 -24.38 0.93 1.32
C LEU A 214 -23.65 2.21 1.73
N VAL A 215 -22.65 2.61 0.94
CA VAL A 215 -21.88 3.85 1.18
C VAL A 215 -22.81 5.05 1.16
N LYS A 216 -22.64 5.94 2.15
CA LYS A 216 -23.31 7.24 2.21
C LYS A 216 -22.28 8.33 1.88
N PRO A 217 -22.30 8.92 0.67
CA PRO A 217 -21.39 9.99 0.30
C PRO A 217 -21.51 11.16 1.27
N LYS A 218 -20.37 11.70 1.71
CA LYS A 218 -20.35 12.93 2.49
C LYS A 218 -20.66 14.07 1.52
N THR A 219 -21.89 14.59 1.55
CA THR A 219 -22.24 15.80 0.79
C THR A 219 -21.44 16.98 1.32
N SER A 220 -20.85 17.76 0.43
CA SER A 220 -20.21 19.05 0.72
C SER A 220 -21.24 20.13 1.07
N THR A 221 -22.11 19.89 2.06
CA THR A 221 -22.93 20.95 2.63
C THR A 221 -22.11 21.69 3.68
N SER A 222 -21.59 22.85 3.26
CA SER A 222 -21.18 23.99 4.06
C SER A 222 -21.80 24.00 5.47
N ASN A 223 -20.95 23.81 6.49
CA ASN A 223 -21.26 24.15 7.88
C ASN A 223 -20.03 24.79 8.56
N LEU A 224 -19.36 25.67 7.81
CA LEU A 224 -18.33 26.57 8.32
C LEU A 224 -18.59 27.96 7.75
N LEU A 225 -19.68 28.57 8.19
CA LEU A 225 -19.89 30.02 8.28
C LEU A 225 -21.15 30.19 9.14
N GLN A 226 -20.99 29.98 10.45
CA GLN A 226 -21.86 30.66 11.40
C GLN A 226 -21.54 32.15 11.26
N SER A 227 -22.45 32.86 10.62
CA SER A 227 -22.56 34.31 10.63
C SER A 227 -22.42 34.82 12.05
N VAL A 228 -21.33 35.53 12.32
CA VAL A 228 -21.31 36.52 13.39
C VAL A 228 -22.22 37.64 12.90
N ALA A 229 -23.43 37.70 13.47
CA ALA A 229 -24.32 38.84 13.28
C ALA A 229 -23.79 40.05 14.08
N PRO A 230 -24.02 41.29 13.60
CA PRO A 230 -23.44 42.51 14.14
C PRO A 230 -24.00 42.92 15.51
#